data_AF-A0A964IL62-F1
#
_entry.id   AF-A0A964IL62-F1
#
_cell.length_a   1.000
_cell.length_b   1.000
_cell.length_c   1.000
_cell.angle_alpha   90.00
_cell.angle_beta   90.00
_cell.angle_gamma   90.00
#
_symmetry.space_group_name_H-M   'P 1'
#
loop_
_entity.id
_entity.type
_entity.pdbx_description
1 polymer ?
#
loop_
_entity_poly.entity_id
_entity_poly.type
_entity_poly.pdbx_seq_one_letter_code
_entity_poly.pdbx_strand_id
1 'polypeptide(L)'
;MRGRADLVRLRRVSEREIQATSPRELSDLPDDFWDQATVAEPSAKQPISLRVDTEVLQWFKTQGPRYQSRINAVLRSYMVHRRNTPRRKAG
;
A
#
# COMPACT_ATOMS: atom_id res chain seq x y z
N MET A 1 0.79 12.38 -10.74
CA MET A 1 0.63 10.96 -11.09
C MET A 1 -0.86 10.68 -11.26
N ARG A 2 -1.34 10.40 -12.49
CA ARG A 2 -2.72 9.92 -12.67
C ARG A 2 -2.74 8.43 -12.29
N GLY A 3 -3.54 8.06 -11.28
CA GLY A 3 -3.77 6.66 -10.97
C GLY A 3 -4.28 5.95 -12.22
N ARG A 4 -3.62 4.88 -12.64
CA ARG A 4 -3.97 4.05 -13.81
C ARG A 4 -5.23 3.19 -13.55
N ALA A 5 -6.19 3.70 -12.80
CA ALA A 5 -7.50 3.07 -12.73
C ALA A 5 -8.28 3.55 -13.96
N ASP A 6 -8.61 2.63 -14.86
CA ASP A 6 -9.55 2.92 -15.95
C ASP A 6 -10.97 2.99 -15.35
N LEU A 7 -11.29 4.16 -14.78
CA LEU A 7 -12.55 4.40 -14.11
C LEU A 7 -13.73 4.34 -15.09
N VAL A 8 -13.49 4.60 -16.38
CA VAL A 8 -14.50 4.49 -17.43
C VAL A 8 -14.87 3.02 -17.64
N ARG A 9 -13.88 2.13 -17.71
CA ARG A 9 -14.11 0.69 -17.73
C ARG A 9 -14.82 0.22 -16.47
N LEU A 10 -14.33 0.60 -15.29
CA LEU A 10 -14.88 0.13 -14.00
C LEU A 10 -16.36 0.49 -13.82
N ARG A 11 -16.79 1.69 -14.23
CA ARG A 11 -18.20 2.10 -14.17
C ARG A 11 -19.14 1.31 -15.09
N ARG A 12 -18.59 0.57 -16.06
CA ARG A 12 -19.35 -0.26 -17.00
C ARG A 12 -19.39 -1.73 -16.60
N VAL A 13 -18.60 -2.14 -15.60
CA VAL A 13 -18.62 -3.52 -15.11
C VAL A 13 -19.97 -3.77 -14.46
N SER A 14 -20.64 -4.84 -14.89
CA SER A 14 -21.95 -5.21 -14.36
C SER A 14 -21.83 -5.90 -13.00
N GLU A 15 -22.87 -5.82 -12.19
CA GLU A 15 -22.96 -6.49 -10.87
C GLU A 15 -22.70 -8.00 -10.98
N ARG A 16 -23.22 -8.63 -12.04
CA ARG A 16 -23.01 -10.06 -12.33
C ARG A 16 -21.54 -10.40 -12.59
N GLU A 17 -20.82 -9.53 -13.28
CA GLU A 17 -19.40 -9.73 -13.59
C GLU A 17 -18.55 -9.53 -12.33
N ILE A 18 -18.89 -8.54 -11.49
CA ILE A 18 -18.27 -8.33 -10.18
C ILE A 18 -18.43 -9.60 -9.33
N GLN A 19 -19.66 -10.08 -9.14
CA GLN A 19 -19.94 -11.28 -8.33
C GLN A 19 -19.22 -12.54 -8.87
N ALA A 20 -19.06 -12.67 -10.18
CA ALA A 20 -18.35 -13.79 -10.79
C ALA A 20 -16.84 -13.78 -10.54
N THR A 21 -16.24 -12.60 -10.26
CA THR A 21 -14.80 -12.45 -9.97
C THR A 21 -14.48 -12.10 -8.52
N SER A 22 -15.48 -11.78 -7.70
CA SER A 22 -15.31 -11.47 -6.29
C SER A 22 -14.75 -12.68 -5.51
N PRO A 23 -13.69 -12.50 -4.70
CA PRO A 23 -13.26 -13.50 -3.73
C PRO A 23 -14.39 -13.87 -2.79
N ARG A 24 -14.55 -15.17 -2.48
CA ARG A 24 -15.59 -15.66 -1.58
C ARG A 24 -15.52 -15.05 -0.18
N GLU A 25 -14.33 -14.67 0.26
CA GLU A 25 -14.10 -14.03 1.57
C GLU A 25 -14.73 -12.63 1.67
N LEU A 26 -15.10 -12.02 0.54
CA LEU A 26 -15.68 -10.68 0.46
C LEU A 26 -17.18 -10.69 0.13
N SER A 27 -17.82 -11.86 0.03
CA SER A 27 -19.22 -11.99 -0.38
C SER A 27 -20.21 -11.54 0.68
N ASP A 28 -19.86 -11.66 1.97
CA ASP A 28 -20.74 -11.40 3.11
C ASP A 28 -20.13 -10.35 4.06
N LEU A 29 -19.66 -9.22 3.51
CA LEU A 29 -19.18 -8.12 4.35
C LEU A 29 -20.37 -7.47 5.07
N PRO A 30 -20.26 -7.19 6.39
CA PRO A 30 -21.32 -6.52 7.12
C PRO A 30 -21.46 -5.06 6.67
N ASP A 31 -22.65 -4.48 6.84
CA ASP A 31 -22.97 -3.13 6.38
C ASP A 31 -22.05 -2.05 7.00
N ASP A 32 -21.54 -2.28 8.20
CA ASP A 32 -20.66 -1.39 8.97
C ASP A 32 -19.16 -1.59 8.65
N PHE A 33 -18.81 -2.48 7.72
CA PHE A 33 -17.42 -2.84 7.41
C PHE A 33 -16.53 -1.62 7.10
N TRP A 34 -17.11 -0.57 6.50
CA TRP A 34 -16.38 0.63 6.09
C TRP A 34 -16.39 1.76 7.12
N ASP A 35 -17.11 1.64 8.24
CA ASP A 35 -17.32 2.74 9.19
C ASP A 35 -16.02 3.25 9.82
N GLN A 36 -15.03 2.37 9.97
CA GLN A 36 -13.71 2.71 10.55
C GLN A 36 -12.61 2.79 9.48
N ALA A 37 -12.95 2.68 8.20
CA ALA A 37 -11.97 2.70 7.14
C ALA A 37 -11.36 4.10 6.99
N THR A 38 -10.04 4.17 7.09
CA THR A 38 -9.32 5.42 6.84
C THR A 38 -9.03 5.55 5.34
N VAL A 39 -9.48 6.64 4.73
CA VAL A 39 -9.10 6.96 3.35
C VAL A 39 -7.60 7.22 3.29
N ALA A 40 -6.86 6.31 2.68
CA ALA A 40 -5.43 6.48 2.46
C ALA A 40 -5.22 7.36 1.23
N GLU A 41 -4.90 8.65 1.45
CA GLU A 41 -4.46 9.50 0.34
C GLU A 41 -3.17 8.93 -0.27
N PRO A 42 -3.11 8.74 -1.61
CA PRO A 42 -1.90 8.27 -2.26
C PRO A 42 -0.82 9.33 -2.14
N SER A 43 0.11 9.15 -1.19
CA SER A 43 1.25 10.05 -1.01
C SER A 43 2.07 10.09 -2.30
N ALA A 44 2.35 11.29 -2.82
CA ALA A 44 3.25 11.46 -3.96
C ALA A 44 4.62 10.86 -3.63
N LYS A 45 5.03 9.85 -4.40
CA LYS A 45 6.37 9.26 -4.29
C LYS A 45 7.34 10.13 -5.08
N GLN A 46 8.41 10.57 -4.45
CA GLN A 46 9.50 11.26 -5.14
C GLN A 46 10.48 10.22 -5.70
N PRO A 47 10.78 10.26 -7.02
CA PRO A 47 11.80 9.39 -7.59
C PRO A 47 13.18 9.88 -7.13
N ILE A 48 13.90 9.03 -6.40
CA ILE A 48 15.26 9.29 -5.94
C ILE A 48 16.20 8.16 -6.37
N SER A 49 17.49 8.47 -6.50
CA SER A 49 18.53 7.45 -6.59
C SER A 49 19.06 7.15 -5.19
N LEU A 50 18.92 5.90 -4.74
CA LEU A 50 19.39 5.44 -3.43
C LEU A 50 20.26 4.21 -3.63
N ARG A 51 21.41 4.17 -2.96
CA ARG A 51 22.26 2.98 -2.87
C ARG A 51 21.78 2.09 -1.73
N VAL A 52 21.66 0.80 -2.01
CA VAL A 52 21.26 -0.24 -1.07
C VAL A 52 22.19 -1.43 -1.29
N ASP A 53 22.56 -2.13 -0.22
CA ASP A 53 23.41 -3.31 -0.33
C ASP A 53 22.79 -4.37 -1.24
N THR A 54 23.65 -5.05 -1.98
CA THR A 54 23.25 -6.05 -2.98
C THR A 54 22.39 -7.15 -2.35
N GLU A 55 22.79 -7.66 -1.17
CA GLU A 55 22.05 -8.72 -0.48
C GLU A 55 20.64 -8.28 -0.07
N VAL A 56 20.49 -7.05 0.41
CA VAL A 56 19.20 -6.48 0.80
C VAL A 56 18.30 -6.33 -0.42
N LEU A 57 18.84 -5.80 -1.52
CA LEU A 57 18.08 -5.67 -2.77
C LEU A 57 17.65 -7.03 -3.31
N GLN A 58 18.52 -8.04 -3.27
CA GLN A 58 18.18 -9.38 -3.71
C GLN A 58 17.10 -10.00 -2.84
N TRP A 59 17.20 -9.89 -1.52
CA TRP A 59 16.17 -10.38 -0.59
C TRP A 59 14.79 -9.79 -0.89
N PHE A 60 14.70 -8.47 -1.14
CA PHE A 60 13.41 -7.88 -1.51
C PHE A 60 12.89 -8.35 -2.88
N LYS A 61 13.78 -8.61 -3.84
CA LYS A 61 13.41 -9.13 -5.18
C LYS A 61 12.85 -10.54 -5.12
N THR A 62 13.33 -11.41 -4.23
CA THR A 62 12.79 -12.78 -4.10
C THR A 62 11.32 -12.79 -3.63
N GLN A 63 10.87 -11.72 -2.97
CA GLN A 63 9.45 -11.54 -2.59
C GLN A 63 8.53 -11.17 -3.76
N GLY A 64 9.07 -11.13 -4.98
CA GLY A 64 8.32 -11.00 -6.21
C GLY A 64 8.05 -9.56 -6.64
N PRO A 65 7.10 -9.36 -7.58
CA PRO A 65 6.74 -8.06 -8.10
C PRO A 65 6.42 -7.06 -6.97
N ARG A 66 6.67 -5.77 -7.20
CA ARG A 66 6.49 -4.67 -6.23
C ARG A 66 7.49 -4.62 -5.07
N TYR A 67 8.65 -5.26 -5.20
CA TYR A 67 9.74 -5.18 -4.21
C TYR A 67 10.09 -3.74 -3.77
N GLN A 68 10.12 -2.77 -4.69
CA GLN A 68 10.34 -1.35 -4.36
C GLN A 68 9.27 -0.77 -3.43
N SER A 69 8.01 -1.21 -3.57
CA SER A 69 6.94 -0.78 -2.66
C SER A 69 7.11 -1.39 -1.27
N ARG A 70 7.64 -2.62 -1.17
CA ARG A 70 7.99 -3.25 0.11
C ARG A 70 9.14 -2.53 0.80
N ILE A 71 10.20 -2.17 0.05
CA ILE A 71 11.31 -1.33 0.57
C ILE A 71 10.74 -0.03 1.17
N ASN A 72 9.89 0.67 0.43
CA ASN A 72 9.28 1.90 0.91
C ASN A 72 8.41 1.70 2.16
N ALA A 73 7.69 0.57 2.27
CA ALA A 73 6.89 0.25 3.45
C ALA A 73 7.76 0.08 4.70
N VAL A 74 8.90 -0.60 4.59
CA VAL A 74 9.86 -0.76 5.69
C VAL A 74 10.43 0.59 6.11
N LEU A 75 10.87 1.43 5.17
CA LEU A 75 11.37 2.78 5.45
C LEU A 75 10.32 3.64 6.17
N ARG A 76 9.06 3.55 5.75
CA ARG A 76 7.95 4.25 6.40
C ARG A 76 7.72 3.74 7.83
N SER A 77 7.72 2.44 8.04
CA SER A 77 7.55 1.84 9.37
C SER A 77 8.63 2.36 10.34
N TYR A 78 9.89 2.35 9.90
CA TYR A 78 11.01 2.89 10.67
C TYR A 78 10.82 4.39 10.98
N MET A 79 10.42 5.19 9.99
CA MET A 79 10.14 6.63 10.17
C MET A 79 9.04 6.87 11.22
N VAL A 80 7.92 6.14 11.15
CA VAL A 80 6.81 6.28 12.10
C VAL A 80 7.25 5.89 13.51
N HIS A 81 7.95 4.76 13.64
CA HIS A 81 8.49 4.31 14.92
C HIS A 81 9.41 5.36 15.57
N ARG A 82 10.32 5.97 14.78
CA ARG A 82 11.21 7.03 15.25
C ARG A 82 10.48 8.32 15.63
N ARG A 83 9.40 8.69 14.94
CA ARG A 83 8.60 9.88 15.26
C ARG A 83 7.78 9.73 16.54
N ASN A 84 7.30 8.51 16.82
CA ASN A 84 6.49 8.22 18.00
C ASN A 84 7.32 7.94 19.26
N THR A 85 8.65 7.90 19.15
CA THR A 85 9.53 7.84 20.33
C THR A 85 9.66 9.26 20.91
N PRO A 86 9.24 9.52 22.17
CA PRO A 86 9.40 10.84 22.76
C PRO A 86 10.89 11.19 22.77
N ARG A 87 11.24 12.39 22.26
CA ARG A 87 12.60 12.91 22.36
C ARG A 87 12.98 12.95 23.84
N ARG A 88 13.81 12.01 24.31
CA ARG A 88 14.50 12.16 25.60
C ARG A 88 15.24 13.49 25.53
N LYS A 89 14.80 14.48 26.30
CA LYS A 89 15.56 15.70 26.53
C LYS A 89 16.88 15.25 27.18
N ALA A 90 17.99 15.43 26.48
CA ALA A 90 19.30 15.36 27.09
C ALA A 90 19.42 16.59 27.99
N GLY A 91 19.68 16.35 29.27
CA GLY A 91 20.14 17.36 30.23
C GLY A 91 21.63 17.58 30.11
#